data_AF-A0A2R6LTV7-F1
#
_entry.id   AF-A0A2R6LTV7-F1
#
_cell.length_a   1.000
_cell.length_b   1.000
_cell.length_c   1.000
_cell.angle_alpha   90.00
_cell.angle_beta   90.00
_cell.angle_gamma   90.00
#
_symmetry.space_group_name_H-M   'P 1'
#
loop_
_entity.id
_entity.type
_entity.pdbx_description
1 polymer ?
#
loop_
_entity_poly.entity_id
_entity_poly.type
_entity_poly.pdbx_seq_one_letter_code
_entity_poly.pdbx_strand_id
1 'polypeptide(L)'
;MHHRATDDLRVDEYDAYLDDGRRREIRETAAGLDDLRVAHVNSTASGGGVAEILDSLVPLLNDAGVETDWLVMEAPEPFFDVTKALHNGLQGEAGELTDSMRDTYRSVTEANAEADLPGYDAVVLH
;
A
#
# COMPACT_ATOMS: atom_id res chain seq x y z
N MET A 1 -4.12 7.36 -9.85
CA MET A 1 -3.09 6.98 -8.85
C MET A 1 -1.73 7.43 -9.34
N HIS A 2 -0.76 7.62 -8.45
CA HIS A 2 0.61 7.98 -8.80
C HIS A 2 1.63 7.22 -7.94
N HIS A 3 2.84 7.05 -8.47
CA HIS A 3 3.96 6.48 -7.71
C HIS A 3 4.37 7.41 -6.57
N ARG A 4 4.57 6.83 -5.40
CA ARG A 4 5.17 7.49 -4.25
C ARG A 4 6.60 6.99 -4.09
N ALA A 5 7.55 7.91 -4.25
CA ALA A 5 8.94 7.64 -3.92
C ALA A 5 9.12 7.53 -2.40
N THR A 6 9.99 6.62 -1.99
CA THR A 6 10.46 6.47 -0.61
C THR A 6 11.93 6.83 -0.52
N ASP A 7 12.39 7.18 0.68
CA ASP A 7 13.82 7.32 0.93
C ASP A 7 14.51 5.94 0.95
N ASP A 8 15.82 5.91 0.72
CA ASP A 8 16.61 4.68 0.81
C ASP A 8 16.63 4.17 2.26
N LEU A 9 16.35 2.89 2.43
CA LEU A 9 16.42 2.19 3.72
C LEU A 9 16.84 0.74 3.49
N ARG A 10 17.84 0.27 4.23
CA ARG A 10 18.40 -1.08 4.05
C ARG A 10 18.17 -1.98 5.24
N VAL A 11 18.05 -3.28 5.00
CA VAL A 11 17.91 -4.29 6.06
C VAL A 11 19.08 -4.24 7.04
N ASP A 12 20.29 -3.95 6.55
CA ASP A 12 21.50 -3.87 7.36
C ASP A 12 21.51 -2.67 8.34
N GLU A 13 20.64 -1.67 8.16
CA GLU A 13 20.49 -0.56 9.11
C GLU A 13 19.84 -1.02 10.43
N TYR A 14 19.26 -2.22 10.44
CA TYR A 14 18.61 -2.83 11.60
C TYR A 14 19.53 -3.82 12.34
N ASP A 15 20.83 -3.84 12.06
CA ASP A 15 21.80 -4.78 12.66
C ASP A 15 21.86 -4.74 14.19
N ALA A 16 21.52 -3.60 14.81
CA ALA A 16 21.42 -3.49 16.26
C ALA A 16 20.26 -4.32 16.87
N TYR A 17 19.31 -4.73 16.03
CA TYR A 17 18.07 -5.42 16.42
C TYR A 17 17.91 -6.78 15.75
N LEU A 18 18.71 -7.09 14.72
CA LEU A 18 18.64 -8.32 13.94
C LEU A 18 19.92 -9.16 14.08
N ASP A 19 19.77 -10.44 14.40
CA ASP A 19 20.87 -11.39 14.28
C ASP A 19 21.10 -11.84 12.83
N ASP A 20 22.28 -12.40 12.56
CA ASP A 20 22.67 -12.87 11.22
C ASP A 20 21.75 -13.96 10.66
N GLY A 21 21.12 -14.75 11.53
CA GLY A 21 20.18 -15.79 11.14
C GLY A 21 18.90 -15.18 10.58
N ARG A 22 18.33 -14.20 11.29
CA ARG A 22 17.13 -13.48 10.87
C ARG A 22 17.34 -12.71 9.58
N ARG A 23 18.49 -12.03 9.44
CA ARG A 23 18.83 -11.31 8.20
C ARG A 23 18.89 -12.24 7.00
N ARG A 24 19.49 -13.42 7.19
CA ARG A 24 19.57 -14.44 6.15
C ARG A 24 18.19 -14.97 5.78
N GLU A 25 17.35 -15.26 6.76
CA GLU A 25 15.97 -15.72 6.55
C GLU A 25 15.16 -14.71 5.71
N ILE A 26 15.29 -13.41 5.99
CA ILE A 26 14.65 -12.34 5.20
C ILE A 26 15.10 -12.43 3.73
N ARG A 27 16.41 -12.48 3.48
CA ARG A 27 16.96 -12.53 2.11
C ARG A 27 16.62 -13.83 1.38
N GLU A 28 16.67 -14.97 2.06
CA GLU A 28 16.32 -16.27 1.48
C GLU A 28 14.83 -16.34 1.12
N THR A 29 13.97 -15.74 1.95
CA THR A 29 12.53 -15.66 1.66
C THR A 29 12.26 -14.71 0.49
N ALA A 30 12.90 -13.54 0.48
CA ALA A 30 12.78 -12.55 -0.59
C ALA A 30 13.28 -13.07 -1.94
N ALA A 31 14.33 -13.89 -1.96
CA ALA A 31 14.84 -14.53 -3.17
C ALA A 31 13.84 -15.50 -3.82
N GLY A 32 12.77 -15.91 -3.14
CA GLY A 32 11.67 -16.65 -3.76
C GLY A 32 10.67 -15.77 -4.52
N LEU A 33 10.84 -14.45 -4.48
CA LEU A 33 9.95 -13.42 -5.04
C LEU A 33 10.70 -12.45 -5.98
N ASP A 34 11.96 -12.72 -6.30
CA ASP A 34 12.84 -11.83 -7.09
C ASP A 34 12.36 -11.65 -8.54
N ASP A 35 11.61 -12.63 -9.07
CA ASP A 35 10.98 -12.56 -10.39
C ASP A 35 9.61 -11.83 -10.39
N LEU A 36 9.13 -11.31 -9.25
CA LEU A 36 7.82 -10.67 -9.12
C LEU A 36 7.92 -9.16 -8.96
N ARG A 37 7.02 -8.45 -9.64
CA ARG A 37 6.79 -7.02 -9.47
C ARG A 37 5.53 -6.79 -8.63
N VAL A 38 5.69 -6.18 -7.45
CA VAL A 38 4.63 -6.00 -6.46
C VAL A 38 4.22 -4.53 -6.33
N ALA A 39 2.91 -4.26 -6.31
CA ALA A 39 2.38 -2.94 -5.97
C ALA A 39 1.66 -2.95 -4.62
N HIS A 40 1.98 -1.97 -3.77
CA HIS A 40 1.17 -1.60 -2.61
C HIS A 40 0.33 -0.38 -2.95
N VAL A 41 -0.99 -0.47 -2.80
CA VAL A 41 -1.94 0.61 -3.11
C VAL A 41 -2.69 1.05 -1.86
N ASN A 42 -2.69 2.35 -1.57
CA ASN A 42 -3.49 2.91 -0.49
C ASN A 42 -4.07 4.30 -0.85
N SER A 43 -4.83 4.88 0.07
CA SER A 43 -5.57 6.13 -0.16
C SER A 43 -4.80 7.42 0.16
N THR A 44 -3.64 7.35 0.83
CA THR A 44 -2.85 8.54 1.19
C THR A 44 -1.36 8.24 1.42
N ALA A 45 -0.48 9.13 0.94
CA ALA A 45 0.95 9.10 1.24
C ALA A 45 1.31 9.57 2.65
N SER A 46 0.37 10.17 3.39
CA SER A 46 0.65 10.80 4.67
C SER A 46 -0.54 10.75 5.61
N GLY A 47 -0.27 10.67 6.91
CA GLY A 47 -1.32 10.60 7.93
C GLY A 47 -1.94 9.20 8.03
N GLY A 48 -1.57 8.49 9.10
CA GLY A 48 -2.07 7.14 9.39
C GLY A 48 -0.96 6.09 9.36
N GLY A 49 -1.17 5.00 10.13
CA GLY A 49 -0.14 3.97 10.33
C GLY A 49 0.21 3.18 9.06
N VAL A 50 -0.71 3.05 8.10
CA VAL A 50 -0.42 2.36 6.82
C VAL A 50 0.65 3.12 6.04
N ALA A 51 0.51 4.44 5.89
CA ALA A 51 1.48 5.26 5.18
C ALA A 51 2.86 5.20 5.84
N GLU A 52 2.91 5.26 7.18
CA GLU A 52 4.15 5.15 7.95
C GLU A 52 4.83 3.78 7.76
N ILE A 53 4.05 2.70 7.72
CA ILE A 53 4.58 1.35 7.46
C ILE A 53 5.12 1.24 6.04
N LEU A 54 4.38 1.71 5.03
CA LEU A 54 4.80 1.60 3.63
C LEU A 54 6.06 2.42 3.33
N ASP A 55 6.23 3.57 3.98
CA ASP A 55 7.41 4.42 3.84
C ASP A 55 8.71 3.69 4.27
N SER A 56 8.63 2.74 5.20
CA SER A 56 9.75 1.86 5.58
C SER A 56 9.75 0.51 4.84
N LEU A 57 8.59 -0.10 4.65
CA LEU A 57 8.47 -1.46 4.13
C LEU A 57 8.88 -1.55 2.66
N VAL A 58 8.48 -0.57 1.85
CA VAL A 58 8.75 -0.55 0.41
C VAL A 58 10.25 -0.49 0.11
N PRO A 59 11.05 0.43 0.69
CA PRO A 59 12.50 0.42 0.45
C PRO A 59 13.19 -0.83 1.02
N LEU A 60 12.70 -1.39 2.13
CA LEU A 60 13.24 -2.64 2.68
C LEU A 60 12.98 -3.86 1.78
N LEU A 61 11.81 -3.95 1.15
CA LEU A 61 11.50 -4.99 0.17
C LEU A 61 12.41 -4.87 -1.06
N ASN A 62 12.61 -3.64 -1.55
CA ASN A 62 13.52 -3.37 -2.66
C ASN A 62 14.98 -3.70 -2.31
N ASP A 63 15.46 -3.36 -1.10
CA ASP A 63 16.80 -3.74 -0.62
C ASP A 63 16.97 -5.26 -0.50
N ALA A 64 15.91 -5.97 -0.13
CA ALA A 64 15.88 -7.43 -0.08
C ALA A 64 15.80 -8.11 -1.47
N GLY A 65 15.60 -7.34 -2.54
CA GLY A 65 15.57 -7.82 -3.93
C GLY A 65 14.18 -8.06 -4.51
N VAL A 66 13.10 -7.58 -3.86
CA VAL A 66 11.73 -7.69 -4.37
C VAL A 66 11.32 -6.36 -5.01
N GLU A 67 11.10 -6.35 -6.33
CA GLU A 67 10.72 -5.13 -7.05
C GLU A 67 9.35 -4.65 -6.58
N THR A 68 9.34 -3.58 -5.78
CA THR A 68 8.14 -3.13 -5.08
C THR A 68 7.88 -1.64 -5.29
N ASP A 69 6.69 -1.31 -5.76
CA ASP A 69 6.21 0.06 -5.92
C ASP A 69 5.13 0.41 -4.88
N TRP A 70 5.11 1.67 -4.45
CA TRP A 70 4.00 2.25 -3.69
C TRP A 70 3.18 3.18 -4.58
N LEU A 71 1.90 2.88 -4.74
CA LEU A 71 0.94 3.66 -5.50
C LEU A 71 -0.09 4.30 -4.56
N VAL A 72 -0.33 5.59 -4.73
CA VAL A 72 -1.29 6.34 -3.93
C VAL A 72 -2.46 6.76 -4.81
N MET A 73 -3.67 6.46 -4.34
CA MET A 73 -4.89 6.82 -5.05
C MET A 73 -5.06 8.33 -5.16
N GLU A 74 -5.64 8.78 -6.26
CA GLU A 74 -6.11 10.15 -6.41
C GLU A 74 -7.60 10.18 -6.13
N ALA A 75 -7.99 10.95 -5.11
CA ALA A 75 -9.37 11.00 -4.66
C ALA A 75 -9.75 12.41 -4.20
N PRO A 76 -10.95 12.90 -4.54
CA PRO A 76 -11.46 14.17 -4.04
C PRO A 76 -11.97 14.02 -2.59
N GLU A 77 -12.11 15.12 -1.86
CA GLU A 77 -12.59 15.13 -0.46
C GLU A 77 -13.87 14.31 -0.22
N PRO A 78 -14.92 14.37 -1.06
CA PRO A 78 -16.13 13.56 -0.86
C PRO A 78 -15.90 12.05 -0.84
N PHE A 79 -14.84 11.56 -1.49
CA PHE A 79 -14.47 10.14 -1.43
C PHE A 79 -14.03 9.75 -0.01
N PHE A 80 -13.28 10.61 0.66
CA PHE A 80 -12.81 10.34 2.03
C PHE A 80 -13.96 10.36 3.05
N ASP A 81 -14.99 11.17 2.83
CA ASP A 81 -16.21 11.11 3.65
C ASP A 81 -16.92 9.75 3.48
N VAL A 82 -16.99 9.25 2.24
CA VAL A 82 -17.57 7.93 1.94
C VAL A 82 -16.74 6.81 2.56
N THR A 83 -15.42 6.81 2.40
CA THR A 83 -14.57 5.77 2.98
C THR A 83 -14.55 5.81 4.51
N LYS A 84 -14.68 6.98 5.13
CA LYS A 84 -14.86 7.11 6.57
C LYS A 84 -16.18 6.50 7.05
N ALA A 85 -17.29 6.77 6.35
CA ALA A 85 -18.57 6.14 6.66
C ALA A 85 -18.50 4.61 6.51
N LEU A 86 -17.83 4.10 5.48
CA LEU A 86 -17.56 2.66 5.30
C LEU A 86 -16.71 2.09 6.44
N HIS A 87 -15.60 2.73 6.77
CA HIS A 87 -14.70 2.32 7.86
C HIS A 87 -15.45 2.21 9.19
N ASN A 88 -16.21 3.24 9.54
CA ASN A 88 -16.98 3.27 10.78
C ASN A 88 -18.12 2.24 10.78
N GLY A 89 -18.82 2.09 9.66
CA GLY A 89 -19.87 1.08 9.49
C GLY A 89 -19.34 -0.35 9.65
N LEU A 90 -18.17 -0.64 9.08
CA LEU A 90 -17.47 -1.92 9.27
C LEU A 90 -17.02 -2.13 10.73
N GLN A 91 -16.81 -1.05 11.49
CA GLN A 91 -16.54 -1.07 12.93
C GLN A 91 -17.80 -1.04 13.80
N GLY A 92 -18.99 -1.18 13.21
CA GLY A 92 -20.26 -1.33 13.92
C GLY A 92 -21.00 -0.02 14.18
N GLU A 93 -20.54 1.11 13.65
CA GLU A 93 -21.34 2.35 13.66
C GLU A 93 -22.58 2.17 12.78
N ALA A 94 -23.75 2.58 13.28
CA ALA A 94 -24.97 2.52 12.51
C ALA A 94 -24.96 3.60 11.41
N GLY A 95 -25.37 3.23 10.20
CA GLY A 95 -25.44 4.14 9.07
C GLY A 95 -25.86 3.42 7.80
N GLU A 96 -26.23 4.18 6.78
CA GLU A 96 -26.62 3.65 5.49
C GLU A 96 -25.68 4.16 4.39
N LEU A 97 -25.24 3.25 3.54
CA LEU A 97 -24.49 3.61 2.34
C LEU A 97 -25.48 3.94 1.21
N THR A 98 -25.74 5.23 1.04
CA THR A 98 -26.66 5.75 0.02
C THR A 98 -26.16 5.47 -1.41
N ASP A 99 -27.06 5.51 -2.39
CA ASP A 99 -26.69 5.31 -3.80
C ASP A 99 -25.64 6.32 -4.27
N SER A 100 -25.76 7.59 -3.88
CA SER A 100 -24.75 8.62 -4.20
C SER A 100 -23.37 8.32 -3.63
N MET A 101 -23.29 7.70 -2.44
CA MET A 101 -22.02 7.29 -1.84
C MET A 101 -21.43 6.11 -2.61
N ARG A 102 -22.27 5.15 -3.03
CA ARG A 102 -21.84 4.01 -3.85
C ARG A 102 -21.30 4.46 -5.20
N ASP A 103 -21.98 5.41 -5.84
CA ASP A 103 -21.56 5.98 -7.12
C ASP A 103 -20.23 6.74 -6.98
N THR A 104 -20.07 7.52 -5.91
CA THR A 104 -18.82 8.23 -5.61
C THR A 104 -17.66 7.25 -5.42
N TYR A 105 -17.84 6.23 -4.56
CA TYR A 105 -16.83 5.21 -4.30
C TYR A 105 -16.43 4.51 -5.59
N ARG A 106 -17.42 4.00 -6.34
CA ARG A 106 -17.22 3.27 -7.60
C ARG A 106 -16.46 4.11 -8.61
N SER A 107 -16.93 5.34 -8.88
CA SER A 107 -16.35 6.22 -9.89
C SER A 107 -14.88 6.52 -9.61
N VAL A 108 -14.53 6.78 -8.35
CA VAL A 108 -13.14 7.06 -7.95
C VAL A 108 -12.27 5.80 -8.03
N THR A 109 -12.79 4.65 -7.59
CA THR A 109 -12.04 3.38 -7.69
C THR A 109 -11.82 2.95 -9.14
N GLU A 110 -12.81 3.11 -10.02
CA GLU A 110 -12.71 2.79 -11.44
C GLU A 110 -11.69 3.72 -12.13
N ALA A 111 -11.77 5.02 -11.89
CA ALA A 111 -10.80 5.99 -12.41
C ALA A 111 -9.35 5.73 -11.94
N ASN A 112 -9.18 5.23 -10.71
CA ASN A 112 -7.86 4.80 -10.25
C ASN A 112 -7.45 3.48 -10.89
N ALA A 113 -8.32 2.48 -10.99
CA ALA A 113 -7.98 1.17 -11.56
C ALA A 113 -7.57 1.23 -13.05
N GLU A 114 -7.98 2.26 -13.79
CA GLU A 114 -7.50 2.54 -15.15
C GLU A 114 -6.04 2.97 -15.22
N ALA A 115 -5.47 3.48 -14.11
CA ALA A 115 -4.05 3.75 -14.02
C ALA A 115 -3.27 2.42 -13.87
N ASP A 116 -2.03 2.42 -14.37
CA ASP A 116 -1.19 1.31 -14.87
C ASP A 116 -0.93 0.09 -13.92
N LEU A 117 -1.98 -0.48 -13.31
CA LEU A 117 -1.94 -1.74 -12.56
C LEU A 117 -1.60 -3.00 -13.38
N PRO A 118 -1.83 -3.12 -14.71
CA PRO A 118 -1.58 -4.38 -15.43
C PRO A 118 -0.09 -4.76 -15.55
N GLY A 119 0.83 -3.92 -15.09
CA GLY A 119 2.28 -4.19 -15.08
C GLY A 119 2.81 -4.88 -13.82
N TYR A 120 1.96 -5.32 -12.89
CA TYR A 120 2.34 -5.97 -11.64
C TYR A 120 1.88 -7.43 -11.59
N ASP A 121 2.72 -8.29 -11.03
CA ASP A 121 2.40 -9.71 -10.78
C ASP A 121 1.53 -9.89 -9.53
N ALA A 122 1.67 -8.98 -8.56
CA ALA A 122 0.84 -8.94 -7.36
C ALA A 122 0.49 -7.51 -6.95
N VAL A 123 -0.75 -7.32 -6.48
CA VAL A 123 -1.24 -6.03 -5.98
C VAL A 123 -1.82 -6.22 -4.58
N VAL A 124 -1.33 -5.45 -3.62
CA VAL A 124 -1.79 -5.43 -2.23
C VAL A 124 -2.56 -4.13 -1.99
N LEU A 125 -3.87 -4.24 -1.74
CA LEU A 125 -4.74 -3.11 -1.42
C LEU A 125 -4.86 -2.96 0.11
N HIS A 126 -4.58 -1.77 0.62
CA HIS A 126 -4.62 -1.44 2.05
C HIS A 126 -5.86 -0.64 2.42
#